data_AF-A0A659RZH6-F1
#
_entry.id   AF-A0A659RZH6-F1
#
_cell.length_a   1.000
_cell.length_b   1.000
_cell.length_c   1.000
_cell.angle_alpha   90.00
_cell.angle_beta   90.00
_cell.angle_gamma   90.00
#
_symmetry.space_group_name_H-M   'P 1'
#
loop_
_entity.id
_entity.type
_entity.pdbx_description
1 polymer ?
#
loop_
_entity_poly.entity_id
_entity_poly.type
_entity_poly.pdbx_seq_one_letter_code
_entity_poly.pdbx_strand_id
1 'polypeptide(L)'
;MGNNLMQTDLSVWGMYQHADIVVKCVMIGLILASVVTWAIFFSKSVEFFTQKRRLKREQLQLADARSLDQASDIAAGFSAKSLSAQLLN
;
A
#
# COMPACT_ATOMS: atom_id res chain seq x y z
N MET A 1 21.48 45.82 31.69
CA MET A 1 22.29 44.58 31.66
C MET A 1 21.35 43.38 31.61
N GLY A 2 21.50 42.48 30.63
CA GLY A 2 21.28 41.05 30.85
C GLY A 2 19.96 40.39 30.41
N ASN A 3 19.49 40.56 29.17
CA ASN A 3 18.38 39.74 28.62
C ASN A 3 18.75 38.95 27.34
N ASN A 4 20.03 38.69 27.08
CA ASN A 4 20.51 37.97 25.89
C ASN A 4 21.19 36.63 26.22
N LEU A 5 20.79 35.95 27.29
CA LEU A 5 21.56 34.78 27.78
C LEU A 5 21.11 33.42 27.26
N MET A 6 19.97 33.24 26.59
CA MET A 6 19.54 31.91 26.13
C MET A 6 18.63 31.94 24.91
N GLN A 7 19.02 32.62 23.83
CA GLN A 7 18.42 32.35 22.52
C GLN A 7 19.17 31.18 21.88
N THR A 8 19.10 30.01 22.53
CA THR A 8 19.55 28.76 21.91
C THR A 8 18.60 28.52 20.76
N ASP A 9 19.10 28.56 19.52
CA ASP A 9 18.30 28.38 18.32
C ASP A 9 17.79 26.92 18.27
N LEU A 10 16.69 26.66 18.97
CA LEU A 10 15.97 25.38 19.03
C LEU A 10 15.16 25.12 17.75
N SER A 11 15.53 25.76 16.65
CA SER A 11 15.03 25.43 15.32
C SER A 11 15.43 24.00 14.97
N VAL A 12 14.55 23.28 14.28
CA VAL A 12 14.85 21.96 13.70
C VAL A 12 16.14 22.03 12.87
N TRP A 13 16.39 23.18 12.25
CA TRP A 13 17.60 23.43 11.48
C TRP A 13 18.84 23.61 12.36
N GLY A 14 18.75 24.38 13.44
CA GLY A 14 19.84 24.57 14.42
C GLY A 14 20.23 23.26 15.11
N MET A 15 19.25 22.46 15.53
CA MET A 15 19.50 21.16 16.17
C MET A 15 20.18 20.17 15.22
N TYR A 16 19.79 20.15 13.93
CA TYR A 16 20.48 19.33 12.95
C TYR A 16 21.90 19.83 12.69
N GLN A 17 22.14 21.13 12.54
CA GLN A 17 23.48 21.66 12.31
C GLN A 17 24.46 21.26 13.42
N HIS A 18 24.03 21.35 14.68
CA HIS A 18 24.80 20.95 15.86
C HIS A 18 24.90 19.43 16.09
N ALA A 19 24.16 18.61 15.34
CA ALA A 19 24.21 17.16 15.48
C ALA A 19 25.42 16.52 14.79
N ASP A 20 25.95 15.47 15.40
CA ASP A 20 27.04 14.65 14.86
C ASP A 20 26.68 14.03 13.50
N ILE A 21 27.68 13.85 12.65
CA ILE A 21 27.49 13.36 11.28
C ILE A 21 26.83 11.96 11.24
N VAL A 22 27.12 11.12 12.22
CA VAL A 22 26.49 9.80 12.37
C VAL A 22 24.98 9.94 12.60
N VAL A 23 24.56 10.88 13.45
CA VAL A 23 23.14 11.14 13.73
C VAL A 23 22.42 11.62 12.47
N LYS A 24 23.07 12.49 11.68
CA LYS A 24 22.55 12.94 10.38
C LYS A 24 22.33 11.78 9.41
N CYS A 25 23.30 10.86 9.31
CA CYS A 25 23.16 9.64 8.51
C CYS A 25 22.01 8.75 8.98
N VAL A 26 21.85 8.57 10.30
CA VAL A 26 20.73 7.80 10.86
C VAL A 26 19.38 8.45 10.52
N MET A 27 19.25 9.77 10.69
CA MET A 27 18.01 10.49 10.36
C MET A 27 17.62 10.29 8.89
N ILE A 28 18.57 10.44 7.96
CA ILE A 28 18.33 10.22 6.53
C ILE A 28 17.97 8.75 6.26
N GLY A 29 18.69 7.81 6.88
CA GLY A 29 18.42 6.37 6.75
C GLY A 29 17.02 5.99 7.21
N LEU A 30 16.54 6.54 8.33
CA LEU A 30 15.19 6.32 8.84
C LEU A 30 14.11 6.89 7.90
N ILE A 31 14.35 8.08 7.34
CA ILE A 31 13.44 8.67 6.35
C ILE A 31 13.36 7.77 5.11
N LEU A 32 14.50 7.32 4.58
CA LEU A 32 14.53 6.41 3.43
C LEU A 32 13.84 5.08 3.74
N ALA A 33 14.09 4.48 4.90
CA ALA A 33 13.43 3.24 5.33
C ALA A 33 11.91 3.40 5.43
N SER A 34 11.44 4.55 5.93
CA SER A 34 10.01 4.89 5.97
C SER A 34 9.41 4.98 4.56
N VAL A 35 10.08 5.67 3.63
CA VAL A 35 9.63 5.78 2.23
C VAL A 35 9.56 4.41 1.57
N VAL A 36 10.59 3.57 1.74
CA VAL A 36 10.60 2.19 1.21
C VAL A 36 9.45 1.36 1.78
N THR A 37 9.20 1.47 3.08
CA THR A 37 8.08 0.77 3.75
C THR A 37 6.75 1.20 3.13
N TRP A 38 6.54 2.50 2.95
CA TRP A 38 5.33 3.03 2.29
C TRP A 38 5.21 2.61 0.83
N ALA A 39 6.31 2.57 0.07
CA ALA A 39 6.32 2.14 -1.32
C ALA A 39 5.94 0.65 -1.46
N ILE A 40 6.50 -0.23 -0.63
CA ILE A 40 6.16 -1.66 -0.59
C ILE A 40 4.70 -1.83 -0.19
N PHE A 41 4.25 -1.12 0.84
CA PHE A 41 2.86 -1.14 1.28
C PHE A 41 1.90 -0.77 0.15
N PHE A 42 2.18 0.31 -0.59
CA PHE A 42 1.33 0.76 -1.68
C PHE A 42 1.33 -0.22 -2.86
N SER A 43 2.50 -0.75 -3.24
CA SER A 43 2.63 -1.77 -4.29
C SER A 43 1.78 -3.01 -3.99
N LYS A 44 1.90 -3.57 -2.78
CA LYS A 44 1.12 -4.74 -2.36
C LYS A 44 -0.37 -4.44 -2.23
N SER A 45 -0.70 -3.23 -1.75
CA SER A 45 -2.10 -2.79 -1.57
C SER A 45 -2.83 -2.73 -2.91
N VAL A 46 -2.18 -2.26 -3.98
CA VAL A 46 -2.78 -2.20 -5.32
C VAL A 46 -3.05 -3.60 -5.88
N GLU A 47 -2.10 -4.53 -5.76
CA GLU A 47 -2.30 -5.92 -6.19
C GLU A 47 -3.47 -6.58 -5.44
N PHE A 48 -3.52 -6.42 -4.12
CA PHE A 48 -4.57 -7.03 -3.32
C PHE A 48 -5.94 -6.41 -3.59
N PHE A 49 -6.00 -5.08 -3.77
CA PHE A 49 -7.25 -4.38 -4.02
C PHE A 49 -7.83 -4.72 -5.40
N THR A 50 -6.98 -4.84 -6.43
CA THR A 50 -7.41 -5.20 -7.78
C THR A 50 -7.93 -6.63 -7.85
N GLN A 51 -7.26 -7.59 -7.23
CA GLN A 51 -7.71 -8.98 -7.16
C GLN A 51 -9.03 -9.11 -6.37
N LYS A 52 -9.12 -8.48 -5.19
CA LYS A 52 -10.32 -8.50 -4.36
C LYS A 52 -11.53 -7.88 -5.07
N ARG A 53 -11.32 -6.77 -5.79
CA ARG A 53 -12.39 -6.12 -6.57
C ARG A 53 -12.84 -6.98 -7.75
N ARG A 54 -11.93 -7.71 -8.39
CA ARG A 54 -12.26 -8.65 -9.48
C ARG A 54 -13.09 -9.82 -8.97
N LEU A 55 -12.63 -10.49 -7.92
CA LEU A 55 -13.34 -11.60 -7.27
C LEU A 55 -14.75 -11.20 -6.81
N LYS A 56 -14.89 -10.02 -6.19
CA LYS A 56 -16.21 -9.54 -5.75
C LYS A 56 -17.17 -9.32 -6.93
N ARG A 57 -16.68 -8.86 -8.09
CA ARG A 57 -17.50 -8.71 -9.32
C ARG A 57 -17.91 -10.06 -9.88
N GLU A 58 -16.96 -10.98 -10.04
CA GLU A 58 -17.23 -12.35 -10.52
C GLU A 58 -18.25 -13.06 -9.61
N GLN A 59 -18.12 -12.92 -8.28
CA GLN A 59 -19.06 -13.47 -7.30
C GLN A 59 -20.47 -12.87 -7.44
N LEU A 60 -20.60 -11.56 -7.65
CA LEU A 60 -21.90 -10.89 -7.84
C LEU A 60 -22.60 -11.35 -9.12
N GLN A 61 -21.84 -11.58 -10.20
CA GLN A 61 -22.39 -12.06 -11.46
C GLN A 61 -22.83 -13.53 -11.38
N LEU A 62 -22.11 -14.35 -10.62
CA LEU A 62 -22.49 -15.74 -10.36
C LEU A 62 -23.65 -15.86 -9.35
N ALA A 63 -23.78 -14.93 -8.41
CA ALA A 63 -24.88 -14.93 -7.43
C ALA A 63 -26.25 -14.71 -8.06
N ASP A 64 -26.31 -14.13 -9.27
CA ASP A 64 -27.55 -13.89 -10.01
C ASP A 64 -27.94 -15.08 -10.92
N ALA A 65 -27.05 -16.07 -11.10
CA ALA A 65 -27.31 -17.26 -11.89
C ALA A 65 -28.27 -18.20 -11.16
N ARG A 66 -29.34 -18.63 -11.84
CA ARG A 66 -30.39 -19.50 -11.24
C ARG A 66 -30.22 -20.99 -11.56
N SER A 67 -29.21 -21.35 -12.35
CA SER A 67 -28.86 -22.73 -12.68
C SER A 67 -27.35 -22.87 -12.87
N LEU A 68 -26.82 -24.09 -12.66
CA LEU A 68 -25.41 -24.41 -12.88
C LEU A 68 -24.98 -24.17 -14.34
N ASP A 69 -25.87 -24.46 -15.29
CA ASP A 69 -25.67 -24.25 -16.73
C ASP A 69 -25.53 -22.75 -17.08
N GLN A 70 -26.35 -21.88 -16.48
CA GLN A 70 -26.18 -20.43 -16.60
C GLN A 70 -24.90 -19.93 -15.95
N ALA A 71 -24.50 -20.52 -14.82
CA ALA A 71 -23.26 -20.14 -14.15
C ALA A 71 -22.03 -20.50 -14.99
N SER A 72 -22.04 -21.65 -15.69
CA SER A 72 -20.97 -22.01 -16.64
C SER A 72 -20.91 -21.08 -17.84
N ASP A 73 -22.04 -20.67 -18.41
CA ASP A 73 -22.08 -19.72 -19.53
C ASP A 73 -21.55 -18.33 -19.12
N ILE A 74 -21.95 -17.85 -17.94
CA ILE A 74 -21.45 -16.58 -17.39
C ILE A 74 -19.95 -16.67 -17.08
N ALA A 75 -19.50 -17.82 -16.57
CA ALA A 75 -18.09 -18.06 -16.25
C ALA A 75 -17.18 -18.19 -17.47
N ALA A 76 -17.72 -18.63 -18.62
CA ALA A 76 -17.00 -18.68 -19.89
C ALA A 76 -16.54 -17.28 -20.37
N GLY A 77 -17.21 -16.21 -19.93
CA GLY A 77 -16.79 -14.82 -20.17
C GLY A 77 -15.70 -14.30 -19.22
N PHE A 78 -15.31 -15.06 -18.20
CA PHE A 78 -14.30 -14.62 -17.23
C PHE A 78 -12.87 -14.89 -17.73
N SER A 79 -11.92 -14.07 -17.25
CA SER A 79 -10.50 -14.18 -17.60
C SER A 79 -9.96 -15.58 -17.26
N ALA A 80 -9.12 -16.16 -18.13
CA ALA A 80 -8.53 -17.51 -18.02
C ALA A 80 -7.73 -17.80 -16.72
N LYS A 81 -7.53 -16.80 -15.85
CA LYS A 81 -6.95 -16.94 -14.50
C LYS A 81 -7.99 -16.82 -13.38
N SER A 82 -9.29 -16.94 -13.65
CA SER A 82 -10.32 -16.90 -12.61
C SER A 82 -10.49 -18.29 -12.00
N LEU A 83 -10.44 -18.35 -10.66
CA LEU A 83 -10.67 -19.59 -9.91
C LEU A 83 -12.08 -20.15 -10.18
N SER A 84 -13.05 -19.27 -10.44
CA SER A 84 -14.42 -19.65 -10.79
C SER A 84 -14.51 -20.43 -12.11
N ALA A 85 -13.73 -20.04 -13.13
CA ALA A 85 -13.67 -20.80 -14.39
C ALA A 85 -12.98 -22.16 -14.22
N GLN A 86 -12.00 -22.27 -13.31
CA GLN A 86 -11.37 -23.56 -12.98
C GLN A 86 -12.26 -24.49 -12.15
N LEU A 87 -13.19 -23.95 -11.35
CA LEU A 87 -14.09 -24.77 -10.52
C LEU A 87 -15.33 -25.26 -11.26
N LEU A 88 -15.71 -24.59 -12.36
CA LEU A 88 -16.89 -24.90 -13.16
C LEU A 88 -16.57 -25.73 -14.42
N ASN A 89 -15.28 -25.98 -14.69
CA ASN A 89 -14.79 -26.91 -15.71
C ASN A 89 -14.38 -28.23 -15.05
#